data_AF-A0A2B7XE80-F1
#
_entry.id   AF-A0A2B7XE80-F1
#
_cell.length_a   1.000
_cell.length_b   1.000
_cell.length_c   1.000
_cell.angle_alpha   90.00
_cell.angle_beta   90.00
_cell.angle_gamma   90.00
#
_symmetry.space_group_name_H-M   'P 1'
#
loop_
_entity.id
_entity.type
_entity.pdbx_description
1 polymer ?
#
loop_
_entity_poly.entity_id
_entity_poly.type
_entity_poly.pdbx_seq_one_letter_code
_entity_poly.pdbx_strand_id
1 'polypeptide(L)'
;MSSSAAGQPPRPQSSANAPTYFEQQREELVREIALSLEQVLQNINRLNRNLESVITVGNEFSSVEALWSQFETVMGAGNDENENENENENENEHESEGEGEGTQHDNHDHDLDQGPEHEERGRGQ
;
A
#
# COMPACT_ATOMS: atom_id res chain seq x y z
N MET A 1 -30.91 27.95 -73.27
CA MET A 1 -29.87 27.28 -72.46
C MET A 1 -29.90 27.91 -71.09
N SER A 2 -30.29 27.14 -70.07
CA SER A 2 -29.76 27.19 -68.69
C SER A 2 -30.70 26.40 -67.80
N SER A 3 -30.12 25.40 -67.16
CA SER A 3 -30.71 24.21 -66.56
C SER A 3 -31.42 24.48 -65.25
N SER A 4 -32.52 23.75 -65.04
CA SER A 4 -33.15 23.51 -63.74
C SER A 4 -32.14 23.11 -62.67
N ALA A 5 -32.11 23.83 -61.55
CA ALA A 5 -31.51 23.39 -60.31
C ALA A 5 -32.46 22.38 -59.64
N ALA A 6 -32.27 21.10 -59.94
CA ALA A 6 -32.96 20.00 -59.28
C ALA A 6 -32.39 19.82 -57.86
N GLY A 7 -33.30 19.64 -56.90
CA GLY A 7 -33.02 19.57 -55.46
C GLY A 7 -32.03 18.48 -55.08
N GLN A 8 -31.08 18.87 -54.22
CA GLN A 8 -30.25 17.95 -53.48
C GLN A 8 -31.10 17.33 -52.35
N PRO A 9 -31.26 16.00 -52.25
CA PRO A 9 -31.91 15.39 -51.09
C PRO A 9 -31.05 15.61 -49.83
N PRO A 10 -31.68 15.80 -48.65
CA PRO A 10 -30.95 15.92 -47.41
C PRO A 10 -30.19 14.61 -47.16
N ARG A 11 -28.87 14.71 -46.98
CA ARG A 11 -28.06 13.58 -46.52
C ARG A 11 -28.55 13.19 -45.11
N PRO A 12 -28.84 11.91 -44.83
CA PRO A 12 -29.15 11.48 -43.46
C PRO A 12 -27.89 11.60 -42.60
N GLN A 13 -27.72 12.76 -41.97
CA GLN A 13 -26.75 12.98 -40.90
C GLN A 13 -27.44 12.69 -39.56
N SER A 14 -27.57 11.43 -39.15
CA SER A 14 -28.02 11.12 -37.78
C SER A 14 -27.89 9.67 -37.30
N SER A 15 -27.23 8.76 -38.02
CA SER A 15 -26.98 7.40 -37.49
C SER A 15 -25.57 7.18 -36.93
N ALA A 16 -24.66 8.14 -37.06
CA ALA A 16 -23.26 7.99 -36.65
C ALA A 16 -23.01 8.17 -35.14
N ASN A 17 -24.04 8.51 -34.35
CA ASN A 17 -23.93 8.79 -32.92
C ASN A 17 -24.66 7.78 -32.02
N ALA A 18 -25.32 6.77 -32.59
CA ALA A 18 -25.93 5.71 -31.79
C ALA A 18 -24.86 4.65 -31.51
N PRO A 19 -24.62 4.28 -30.23
CA PRO A 19 -23.64 3.25 -29.91
C PRO A 19 -24.06 1.96 -30.58
N THR A 20 -23.11 1.35 -31.27
CA THR A 20 -23.30 0.05 -31.90
C THR A 20 -23.58 -1.01 -30.83
N TYR A 21 -24.15 -2.15 -31.25
CA TYR A 21 -24.44 -3.26 -30.33
C TYR A 21 -23.23 -3.64 -29.46
N PHE A 22 -22.03 -3.67 -30.04
CA PHE A 22 -20.79 -3.99 -29.33
C PHE A 22 -20.35 -2.88 -28.36
N GLU A 23 -20.60 -1.61 -28.67
CA GLU A 23 -20.33 -0.51 -27.75
C GLU A 23 -21.26 -0.54 -26.54
N GLN A 24 -22.56 -0.81 -26.74
CA GLN A 24 -23.51 -1.00 -25.64
C GLN A 24 -23.13 -2.19 -24.76
N GLN A 25 -22.75 -3.32 -25.36
CA GLN A 25 -22.33 -4.49 -24.60
C GLN A 25 -21.00 -4.24 -23.84
N ARG A 26 -20.07 -3.49 -24.44
CA ARG A 26 -18.85 -3.06 -23.77
C ARG A 26 -19.16 -2.16 -22.58
N GLU A 27 -20.07 -1.20 -22.72
CA GLU A 27 -20.47 -0.32 -21.62
C GLU A 27 -21.11 -1.11 -20.47
N GLU A 28 -21.96 -2.08 -20.77
CA GLU A 28 -22.56 -2.96 -19.76
C GLU A 28 -21.50 -3.78 -19.02
N LEU A 29 -20.57 -4.42 -19.74
CA LEU A 29 -19.48 -5.18 -19.13
C LEU A 29 -18.56 -4.29 -18.30
N VAL A 30 -18.24 -3.08 -18.77
CA VAL A 30 -17.41 -2.13 -18.01
C VAL A 30 -18.13 -1.68 -16.74
N ARG A 31 -19.45 -1.47 -16.81
CA ARG A 31 -20.28 -1.17 -15.64
C ARG A 31 -20.27 -2.33 -14.64
N GLU A 32 -20.44 -3.57 -15.10
CA GLU A 32 -20.39 -4.75 -14.25
C GLU A 32 -19.01 -4.91 -13.58
N ILE A 33 -17.92 -4.70 -14.34
CA ILE A 33 -16.56 -4.70 -13.80
C ILE A 33 -16.43 -3.63 -12.71
N ALA A 34 -16.89 -2.40 -12.95
CA ALA A 34 -16.81 -1.32 -11.96
C ALA A 34 -17.56 -1.67 -10.67
N LEU A 35 -18.76 -2.24 -10.76
CA LEU A 35 -19.53 -2.70 -9.60
C LEU A 35 -18.81 -3.84 -8.85
N SER A 36 -18.22 -4.79 -9.59
CA SER A 36 -17.46 -5.89 -8.98
C SER A 36 -16.23 -5.38 -8.22
N LEU A 37 -15.53 -4.38 -8.76
CA LEU A 37 -14.36 -3.78 -8.12
C LEU A 37 -14.75 -2.99 -6.88
N GLU A 38 -15.88 -2.27 -6.91
CA GLU A 38 -16.39 -1.59 -5.72
C GLU A 38 -16.75 -2.59 -4.61
N GLN A 39 -17.35 -3.73 -4.96
CA GLN A 39 -17.58 -4.81 -4.01
C GLN A 39 -16.27 -5.36 -3.43
N VAL A 40 -15.23 -5.54 -4.26
CA VAL A 40 -13.90 -5.98 -3.78
C VAL A 40 -13.30 -4.96 -2.81
N LEU A 41 -13.39 -3.66 -3.11
CA LEU A 41 -12.92 -2.60 -2.20
C LEU A 41 -13.65 -2.62 -0.86
N GLN A 42 -14.98 -2.78 -0.88
CA GLN A 42 -15.77 -2.95 0.34
C GLN A 42 -15.35 -4.20 1.12
N ASN A 43 -15.09 -5.32 0.43
CA ASN A 43 -14.63 -6.56 1.05
C ASN A 43 -13.25 -6.38 1.72
N ILE A 44 -12.31 -5.69 1.07
CA ILE A 44 -10.98 -5.41 1.62
C ILE A 44 -11.08 -4.52 2.86
N ASN A 45 -11.90 -3.46 2.81
CA ASN A 45 -12.13 -2.60 3.97
C ASN A 45 -12.73 -3.37 5.15
N ARG A 46 -13.67 -4.28 4.89
CA ARG A 46 -14.24 -5.16 5.92
C ARG A 46 -13.19 -6.12 6.49
N LEU A 47 -12.38 -6.72 5.62
CA LEU A 47 -11.30 -7.62 6.05
C LEU A 47 -10.31 -6.89 6.94
N ASN A 48 -9.92 -5.67 6.60
CA ASN A 48 -9.00 -4.87 7.40
C ASN A 48 -9.54 -4.64 8.82
N ARG A 49 -10.80 -4.19 8.94
CA ARG A 49 -11.45 -4.04 10.26
C ARG A 49 -11.53 -5.35 11.05
N ASN A 50 -11.75 -6.47 10.35
CA ASN A 50 -11.74 -7.78 11.00
C ASN A 50 -10.35 -8.13 11.54
N LEU A 51 -9.27 -7.81 10.81
CA LEU A 51 -7.90 -8.03 11.28
C LEU A 51 -7.57 -7.13 12.47
N GLU A 52 -7.93 -5.86 12.44
CA GLU A 52 -7.79 -4.95 13.58
C GLU A 52 -8.54 -5.47 14.82
N SER A 53 -9.76 -5.98 14.62
CA SER A 53 -10.53 -6.62 15.69
C SER A 53 -9.83 -7.85 16.25
N VAL A 54 -9.28 -8.73 15.39
CA VAL A 54 -8.53 -9.91 15.82
C VAL A 54 -7.25 -9.54 16.56
N ILE A 55 -6.51 -8.51 16.11
CA ILE A 55 -5.30 -8.02 16.78
C ILE A 55 -5.67 -7.48 18.18
N THR A 56 -6.75 -6.70 18.26
CA THR A 56 -7.24 -6.14 19.52
C THR A 56 -7.55 -7.26 20.52
N VAL A 57 -8.33 -8.27 20.10
CA VAL A 57 -8.63 -9.45 20.94
C VAL A 57 -7.36 -10.24 21.27
N GLY A 58 -6.40 -10.33 20.33
CA GLY A 58 -5.10 -10.95 20.55
C GLY A 58 -4.34 -10.31 21.71
N ASN A 59 -4.36 -8.98 21.80
CA ASN A 59 -3.72 -8.23 22.88
C ASN A 59 -4.37 -8.49 24.25
N GLU A 60 -5.68 -8.79 24.29
CA GLU A 60 -6.38 -9.12 25.54
C GLU A 60 -5.86 -10.43 26.18
N PHE A 61 -5.20 -11.30 25.41
CA PHE A 61 -4.58 -12.52 25.93
C PHE A 61 -3.19 -12.31 26.56
N SER A 62 -2.60 -11.10 26.51
CA SER A 62 -1.30 -10.82 27.15
C SER A 62 -1.32 -11.10 28.67
N SER A 63 -2.44 -10.82 29.33
CA SER A 63 -2.62 -11.16 30.75
C SER A 63 -2.59 -12.68 31.01
N VAL A 64 -3.12 -13.47 30.07
CA VAL A 64 -3.13 -14.94 30.13
C VAL A 64 -1.73 -15.49 29.87
N GLU A 65 -1.00 -14.93 28.91
CA GLU A 65 0.42 -15.25 28.68
C GLU A 65 1.26 -15.02 29.94
N ALA A 66 1.12 -13.87 30.60
CA ALA A 66 1.82 -13.57 31.84
C ALA A 66 1.49 -14.57 32.96
N LEU A 67 0.25 -15.06 33.03
CA LEU A 67 -0.15 -16.09 33.99
C LEU A 67 0.49 -17.45 33.67
N TRP A 68 0.58 -17.83 32.39
CA TRP A 68 1.28 -19.05 32.00
C TRP A 68 2.78 -18.98 32.27
N SER A 69 3.41 -17.82 32.05
CA SER A 69 4.82 -17.59 32.41
C SER A 69 5.06 -17.70 33.92
N GLN A 70 4.16 -17.13 34.74
CA GLN A 70 4.22 -17.31 36.19
C GLN A 70 4.03 -18.77 36.61
N PHE A 71 3.10 -19.47 35.97
CA PHE A 71 2.88 -20.89 36.23
C PHE A 71 4.11 -21.73 35.86
N GLU A 72 4.72 -21.50 34.69
CA GLU A 72 5.97 -22.14 34.28
C GLU A 72 7.09 -21.88 35.30
N THR A 73 7.25 -20.62 35.73
CA THR A 73 8.25 -20.25 36.74
C THR A 73 8.03 -21.02 38.04
N VAL A 74 6.80 -21.14 38.52
CA VAL A 74 6.47 -21.87 39.76
C VAL A 74 6.66 -23.39 39.61
N MET A 75 6.34 -23.95 38.45
CA MET A 75 6.50 -25.38 38.17
C MET A 75 7.97 -25.76 37.90
N GLY A 76 8.76 -24.87 37.31
CA GLY A 76 10.20 -25.03 37.11
C GLY A 76 11.01 -24.82 38.39
N ALA A 77 10.64 -23.83 39.21
CA ALA A 77 11.29 -23.54 40.48
C ALA A 77 11.16 -24.70 41.51
N GLY A 78 10.13 -25.55 41.38
CA GLY A 78 9.98 -26.74 42.22
C GLY A 78 10.96 -27.88 41.90
N ASN A 79 11.72 -27.78 40.81
CA ASN A 79 12.68 -28.80 40.38
C ASN A 79 14.15 -28.36 40.52
N ASP A 80 14.42 -27.06 40.67
CA ASP A 80 15.76 -26.47 40.66
C ASP A 80 16.12 -25.78 42.00
N GLU A 81 16.00 -26.50 43.12
CA GLU A 81 16.77 -26.12 44.33
C GLU A 81 18.29 -26.32 44.15
N ASN A 82 18.77 -26.69 42.96
CA ASN A 82 20.20 -26.75 42.64
C ASN A 82 20.44 -26.37 41.17
N GLU A 83 20.64 -25.09 40.88
CA GLU A 83 21.72 -24.58 40.00
C GLU A 83 21.53 -23.09 39.69
N ASN A 84 22.33 -22.27 40.38
CA ASN A 84 22.98 -21.04 39.94
C ASN A 84 22.24 -20.07 39.01
N GLU A 85 21.98 -18.89 39.60
CA GLU A 85 22.09 -17.56 38.99
C GLU A 85 22.76 -17.56 37.61
N ASN A 86 21.98 -17.34 36.55
CA ASN A 86 22.54 -16.79 35.33
C ASN A 86 21.57 -15.77 34.71
N GLU A 87 22.17 -14.63 34.43
CA GLU A 87 21.62 -13.37 33.95
C GLU A 87 20.68 -13.55 32.76
N ASN A 88 19.53 -12.87 32.82
CA ASN A 88 18.82 -12.47 31.60
C ASN A 88 18.29 -11.06 31.82
N GLU A 89 19.17 -10.08 31.55
CA GLU A 89 18.82 -8.70 31.29
C GLU A 89 17.90 -8.68 30.07
N ASN A 90 16.60 -8.45 30.27
CA ASN A 90 15.68 -8.10 29.20
C ASN A 90 15.18 -6.68 29.50
N GLU A 91 16.00 -5.71 29.09
CA GLU A 91 15.58 -4.33 28.92
C GLU A 91 14.48 -4.29 27.87
N ASN A 92 13.24 -4.02 28.29
CA ASN A 92 12.17 -3.67 27.36
C ASN A 92 11.46 -2.43 27.90
N GLU A 93 12.17 -1.30 27.86
CA GLU A 93 11.56 0.02 27.82
C GLU A 93 10.82 0.15 26.49
N HIS A 94 9.50 0.18 26.53
CA HIS A 94 8.69 0.65 25.41
C HIS A 94 7.64 1.63 25.93
N GLU A 95 8.13 2.79 26.39
CA GLU A 95 7.34 4.02 26.34
C GLU A 95 7.36 4.51 24.90
N SER A 96 6.18 4.65 24.27
CA SER A 96 5.99 5.72 23.29
C SER A 96 4.52 6.08 23.23
N GLU A 97 4.22 7.14 23.96
CA GLU A 97 3.15 8.07 23.68
C GLU A 97 3.29 8.60 22.24
N GLY A 98 2.16 8.92 21.61
CA GLY A 98 2.15 9.61 20.33
C GLY A 98 2.39 11.10 20.50
N GLU A 99 2.93 11.75 19.46
CA GLU A 99 2.46 13.02 18.87
C GLU A 99 3.48 13.58 17.86
N GLY A 100 2.99 13.93 16.67
CA GLY A 100 3.20 15.24 16.02
C GLY A 100 4.60 15.79 15.66
N GLU A 101 4.66 16.29 14.41
CA GLU A 101 5.58 17.30 13.84
C GLU A 101 6.93 16.87 13.25
N GLY A 102 7.18 17.42 12.06
CA GLY A 102 8.20 16.95 11.13
C GLY A 102 9.55 17.63 11.27
N THR A 103 10.56 17.02 10.64
CA THR A 103 11.83 17.66 10.32
C THR A 103 12.43 17.03 9.07
N GLN A 104 12.99 17.89 8.21
CA GLN A 104 13.54 17.62 6.88
C GLN A 104 14.61 16.50 6.86
N HIS A 105 14.52 15.63 5.86
CA HIS A 105 15.59 14.70 5.50
C HIS A 105 16.49 15.41 4.48
N ASP A 106 17.65 15.89 4.93
CA ASP A 106 18.67 16.49 4.07
C ASP A 106 19.52 15.40 3.41
N ASN A 107 19.81 15.63 2.13
CA ASN A 107 20.48 14.73 1.19
C ASN A 107 21.94 14.47 1.58
N HIS A 108 22.37 13.21 1.50
CA HIS A 108 23.79 12.87 1.36
C HIS A 108 23.96 11.89 0.20
N ASP A 109 24.13 12.47 -0.99
CA ASP A 109 24.53 11.81 -2.22
C ASP A 109 26.04 11.54 -2.16
N HIS A 110 26.46 10.31 -2.41
CA HIS A 110 27.86 9.90 -2.39
C HIS A 110 28.24 9.43 -3.80
N ASP A 111 28.52 10.40 -4.66
CA ASP A 111 29.08 10.20 -6.00
C ASP A 111 30.61 10.02 -5.91
N LEU A 112 31.09 8.82 -6.23
CA LEU A 112 32.49 8.54 -6.54
C LEU A 112 32.55 7.86 -7.91
N ASP A 113 32.69 8.66 -8.96
CA ASP A 113 33.13 8.20 -10.28
C ASP A 113 34.45 8.89 -10.65
N GLN A 114 35.48 8.08 -10.90
CA GLN A 114 36.85 8.51 -11.19
C GLN A 114 37.18 8.31 -12.68
N GLY A 115 37.04 9.38 -13.47
CA GLY A 115 37.78 9.67 -14.71
C GLY A 115 37.73 8.63 -15.85
N PRO A 116 38.40 8.87 -17.01
CA PRO A 116 39.36 9.94 -17.32
C PRO A 116 39.06 10.70 -18.64
N GLU A 117 39.32 12.00 -18.72
CA GLU A 117 39.45 12.69 -20.02
C GLU A 117 40.70 13.58 -20.08
N HIS A 118 41.59 13.16 -20.98
CA HIS A 118 42.65 13.95 -21.59
C HIS A 118 42.00 15.02 -22.50
N GLU A 119 42.39 16.29 -22.43
CA GLU A 119 42.88 17.05 -23.61
C GLU A 119 43.39 18.47 -23.31
N GLU A 120 44.46 18.77 -24.05
CA GLU A 120 44.96 20.06 -24.54
C GLU A 120 45.16 21.27 -23.61
N ARG A 121 46.44 21.45 -23.27
CA ARG A 121 47.06 22.75 -23.04
C ARG A 121 47.02 23.59 -24.33
N GLY A 122 46.34 24.74 -24.27
CA GLY A 122 46.34 25.72 -25.35
C GLY A 122 46.13 27.17 -24.89
N ARG A 123 47.26 27.87 -24.71
CA ARG A 123 47.49 29.32 -24.89
C ARG A 123 47.11 30.32 -23.78
N GLY A 124 48.11 31.16 -23.45
CA GLY A 124 47.94 32.61 -23.60
C GLY A 124 48.15 33.46 -22.34
N GLN A 125 49.41 33.75 -22.01
CA GLN A 125 49.97 35.10 -21.82
C GLN A 125 51.46 35.02 -21.48
#